data_AF-A0A7T5JR20-F1
#
_entry.id   AF-A0A7T5JR20-F1
#
_cell.length_a   1.000
_cell.length_b   1.000
_cell.length_c   1.000
_cell.angle_alpha   90.00
_cell.angle_beta   90.00
_cell.angle_gamma   90.00
#
_symmetry.space_group_name_H-M   'P 1'
#
loop_
_entity.id
_entity.type
_entity.pdbx_description
1 polymer ?
#
loop_
_entity_poly.entity_id
_entity_poly.type
_entity_poly.pdbx_seq_one_letter_code
_entity_poly.pdbx_strand_id
1 'polypeptide(L)'
;MKPIHYFIVIAGIGMAIMILTDFLSVGRDQPQGFGLGSNEATGPPAGEQTVPALGGASPPDLIREYENMYETQLKEILTSVVGVGDVEVMVNLDSTPELVVEKNRNIRSSTNQETDKDRATRNQNDQSRDEQVVVVQGGKQDQPVVLKTLKPKVRGVLVVAKGAENIQVKAWITEAVQKVLDVPAYKISILPKKG
;
A
#
# COMPACT_ATOMS: atom_id res chain seq x y z
N MET A 1 14.79 -57.28 49.50
CA MET A 1 14.08 -55.98 49.30
C MET A 1 15.12 -54.88 49.17
N LYS A 2 15.55 -54.53 47.95
CA LYS A 2 16.55 -53.46 47.68
C LYS A 2 16.23 -52.52 46.48
N PRO A 3 15.20 -52.72 45.61
CA PRO A 3 14.94 -51.79 44.51
C PRO A 3 14.16 -50.53 44.92
N ILE A 4 13.42 -50.56 46.03
CA ILE A 4 12.57 -49.46 46.50
C ILE A 4 13.39 -48.24 46.96
N HIS A 5 14.60 -48.44 47.47
CA HIS A 5 15.45 -47.33 47.90
C HIS A 5 15.94 -46.46 46.74
N TYR A 6 16.16 -47.04 45.56
CA TYR A 6 16.53 -46.28 44.37
C TYR A 6 15.38 -45.37 43.88
N PHE A 7 14.13 -45.84 43.97
CA PHE A 7 12.97 -45.02 43.64
C PHE A 7 12.81 -43.83 44.58
N ILE A 8 13.10 -44.00 45.88
CA ILE A 8 13.04 -42.91 46.86
C ILE A 8 14.14 -41.86 46.59
N VAL A 9 15.34 -42.28 46.20
CA VAL A 9 16.45 -41.36 45.87
C VAL A 9 16.15 -40.59 44.58
N ILE A 10 15.59 -41.24 43.55
CA ILE A 10 15.20 -40.57 42.29
C ILE A 10 14.07 -39.56 42.54
N ALA A 11 13.08 -39.92 43.37
CA ALA A 11 11.99 -39.01 43.73
C ALA A 11 12.51 -37.78 44.50
N GLY A 12 13.47 -37.96 45.42
CA GLY A 12 14.07 -36.86 46.15
C GLY A 12 14.86 -35.88 45.27
N ILE A 13 15.60 -36.39 44.28
CA ILE A 13 16.35 -35.56 43.33
C ILE A 13 15.39 -34.77 42.42
N GLY A 14 14.28 -35.39 41.97
CA GLY A 14 13.27 -34.70 41.17
C GLY A 14 12.62 -33.53 41.93
N MET A 15 12.29 -33.73 43.20
CA MET A 15 11.73 -32.68 44.06
C MET A 15 12.74 -31.54 44.30
N ALA A 16 14.02 -31.87 44.50
CA ALA A 16 15.08 -30.88 44.65
C ALA A 16 15.27 -30.04 43.38
N ILE A 17 15.18 -30.65 42.19
CA ILE A 17 15.25 -29.93 40.90
C ILE A 17 14.05 -29.00 40.72
N MET A 18 12.83 -29.44 41.07
CA MET A 18 11.63 -28.59 40.99
C MET A 18 11.72 -27.33 41.86
N ILE A 19 12.26 -27.47 43.07
CA ILE A 19 12.46 -26.33 43.99
C ILE A 19 13.59 -25.41 43.48
N LEU A 20 14.66 -26.00 42.91
CA LEU A 20 15.77 -25.23 42.35
C LEU A 20 15.37 -24.45 41.08
N THR A 21 14.47 -24.99 40.25
CA THR A 21 13.94 -24.28 39.07
C THR A 21 13.05 -23.09 39.42
N ASP A 22 12.37 -23.14 40.57
CA ASP A 22 11.54 -22.03 41.05
C ASP A 22 12.41 -20.83 41.47
N PHE A 23 13.56 -21.09 42.09
CA PHE A 23 14.45 -20.03 42.59
C PHE A 23 15.26 -19.30 41.49
N LEU A 24 15.35 -19.88 40.29
CA LEU A 24 16.03 -19.28 39.12
C LEU A 24 15.06 -18.57 38.16
N SER A 25 13.75 -18.64 38.42
CA SER A 25 12.70 -18.17 37.50
C SER A 25 11.92 -16.97 38.06
N VAL A 26 12.60 -15.88 38.40
CA VAL A 26 11.94 -14.58 38.56
C VAL A 26 11.51 -14.06 37.19
N GLY A 27 10.19 -14.03 37.00
CA GLY A 27 9.52 -13.32 35.91
C GLY A 27 9.06 -14.20 34.76
N ARG A 28 7.85 -14.75 34.89
CA ARG A 28 6.82 -14.89 33.83
C ARG A 28 5.57 -15.58 34.41
N ASP A 29 4.62 -14.76 34.86
CA ASP A 29 3.22 -15.19 34.98
C ASP A 29 2.63 -15.37 33.58
N GLN A 30 2.21 -16.60 33.23
CA GLN A 30 0.79 -16.98 33.11
C GLN A 30 0.70 -18.45 32.66
N PRO A 31 -0.21 -19.26 33.26
CA PRO A 31 -1.39 -19.64 32.48
C PRO A 31 -2.71 -19.72 33.26
N GLN A 32 -3.77 -19.46 32.48
CA GLN A 32 -5.21 -19.67 32.63
C GLN A 32 -5.77 -20.58 33.75
N GLY A 33 -6.84 -20.11 34.41
CA GLY A 33 -7.84 -20.97 35.07
C GLY A 33 -8.89 -20.27 35.95
N PHE A 34 -10.08 -20.02 35.37
CA PHE A 34 -11.42 -19.89 36.00
C PHE A 34 -11.69 -18.89 37.16
N GLY A 35 -12.53 -17.88 36.88
CA GLY A 35 -13.20 -17.06 37.90
C GLY A 35 -14.30 -16.17 37.29
N LEU A 36 -15.54 -16.35 37.75
CA LEU A 36 -16.75 -15.60 37.37
C LEU A 36 -16.63 -14.11 37.74
N GLY A 37 -17.16 -13.20 36.90
CA GLY A 37 -17.59 -11.87 37.35
C GLY A 37 -17.44 -10.72 36.34
N SER A 38 -18.59 -10.26 35.83
CA SER A 38 -18.93 -8.92 35.31
C SER A 38 -18.09 -8.22 34.22
N ASN A 39 -18.71 -8.13 33.03
CA ASN A 39 -18.80 -6.97 32.12
C ASN A 39 -17.66 -5.93 32.09
N GLU A 40 -16.96 -5.85 30.95
CA GLU A 40 -16.97 -4.65 30.09
C GLU A 40 -16.42 -5.00 28.69
N ALA A 41 -17.08 -4.48 27.67
CA ALA A 41 -16.75 -4.71 26.27
C ALA A 41 -15.82 -3.61 25.74
N THR A 42 -14.64 -3.97 25.25
CA THR A 42 -13.84 -3.09 24.38
C THR A 42 -12.81 -3.87 23.55
N GLY A 43 -13.07 -3.96 22.24
CA GLY A 43 -12.11 -3.88 21.12
C GLY A 43 -11.02 -4.96 20.92
N PRO A 44 -10.82 -5.49 19.69
CA PRO A 44 -9.59 -6.22 19.33
C PRO A 44 -8.38 -5.27 19.24
N PRO A 45 -7.16 -5.69 19.62
CA PRO A 45 -5.96 -4.87 19.49
C PRO A 45 -5.54 -4.78 18.01
N ALA A 46 -5.69 -3.60 17.43
CA ALA A 46 -4.97 -3.22 16.21
C ALA A 46 -3.61 -2.63 16.60
N GLY A 47 -2.53 -3.08 15.95
CA GLY A 47 -1.26 -2.34 15.99
C GLY A 47 0.01 -3.15 15.78
N GLU A 48 0.15 -3.87 14.67
CA GLU A 48 1.50 -4.02 14.09
C GLU A 48 1.84 -2.70 13.40
N GLN A 49 2.76 -1.96 14.03
CA GLN A 49 3.25 -0.68 13.56
C GLN A 49 4.16 -0.90 12.35
N THR A 50 3.62 -0.71 11.16
CA THR A 50 4.42 -0.48 9.97
C THR A 50 5.07 0.91 10.08
N VAL A 51 6.40 0.91 10.08
CA VAL A 51 7.31 2.06 10.14
C VAL A 51 6.87 3.29 9.34
N PRO A 52 6.78 4.48 9.96
CA PRO A 52 6.67 5.74 9.23
C PRO A 52 8.08 6.22 8.86
N ALA A 53 8.46 6.03 7.59
CA ALA A 53 9.54 6.80 6.98
C ALA A 53 8.91 8.01 6.25
N LEU A 54 9.45 9.19 6.57
CA LEU A 54 9.06 10.56 6.16
C LEU A 54 7.89 11.22 6.92
N GLY A 55 8.27 12.08 7.87
CA GLY A 55 7.64 13.37 8.16
C GLY A 55 6.12 13.44 8.31
N GLY A 56 5.63 13.12 9.52
CA GLY A 56 4.62 13.87 10.28
C GLY A 56 3.22 14.15 9.70
N ALA A 57 2.92 13.89 8.42
CA ALA A 57 1.62 14.12 7.81
C ALA A 57 0.89 12.79 7.65
N SER A 58 -0.41 12.76 7.99
CA SER A 58 -1.21 11.56 7.78
C SER A 58 -1.43 11.33 6.27
N PRO A 59 -1.60 10.09 5.80
CA PRO A 59 -1.84 9.81 4.38
C PRO A 59 -2.95 10.65 3.71
N PRO A 60 -4.07 10.97 4.39
CA PRO A 60 -5.10 11.87 3.84
C PRO A 60 -4.62 13.31 3.63
N ASP A 61 -3.74 13.81 4.50
CA ASP A 61 -3.24 15.19 4.44
C ASP A 61 -2.33 15.39 3.21
N LEU A 62 -1.47 14.40 2.94
CA LEU A 62 -0.58 14.40 1.77
C LEU A 62 -1.38 14.40 0.46
N ILE A 63 -2.43 13.59 0.36
CA ILE A 63 -3.28 13.55 -0.85
C ILE A 63 -3.88 14.93 -1.11
N ARG A 64 -4.46 15.53 -0.07
CA ARG A 64 -5.10 16.85 -0.17
C ARG A 64 -4.12 17.95 -0.55
N GLU A 65 -2.88 17.88 -0.07
CA GLU A 65 -1.83 18.81 -0.47
C GLU A 65 -1.54 18.72 -1.97
N TYR A 66 -1.39 17.52 -2.52
CA TYR A 66 -1.21 17.34 -3.97
C TYR A 66 -2.43 17.79 -4.78
N GLU A 67 -3.65 17.51 -4.32
CA GLU A 67 -4.88 17.99 -4.96
C GLU A 67 -4.90 19.51 -5.06
N ASN A 68 -4.68 20.20 -3.94
CA ASN A 68 -4.63 21.67 -3.89
C ASN A 68 -3.52 22.25 -4.80
N MET A 69 -2.35 21.59 -4.85
CA MET A 69 -1.26 21.99 -5.74
C MET A 69 -1.67 21.91 -7.22
N TYR A 70 -2.29 20.79 -7.63
CA TYR A 70 -2.74 20.63 -9.02
C TYR A 70 -3.88 21.59 -9.35
N GLU A 71 -4.84 21.79 -8.44
CA GLU A 71 -5.94 22.75 -8.61
C GLU A 71 -5.43 24.17 -8.84
N THR A 72 -4.46 24.61 -8.05
CA THR A 72 -3.87 25.96 -8.15
C THR A 72 -3.15 26.14 -9.49
N GLN A 73 -2.31 25.17 -9.88
CA GLN A 73 -1.57 25.23 -11.14
C GLN A 73 -2.50 25.22 -12.36
N LEU A 74 -3.51 24.35 -12.36
CA LEU A 74 -4.48 24.32 -13.47
C LEU A 74 -5.29 25.61 -13.52
N LYS A 75 -5.73 26.13 -12.38
CA LYS A 75 -6.49 27.40 -12.34
C LYS A 75 -5.69 28.55 -12.95
N GLU A 76 -4.43 28.71 -12.56
CA GLU A 76 -3.55 29.78 -13.03
C GLU A 76 -3.33 29.72 -14.55
N ILE A 77 -3.02 28.52 -15.05
CA ILE A 77 -2.75 28.31 -16.48
C ILE A 77 -4.03 28.46 -17.31
N LEU A 78 -5.14 27.88 -16.88
CA LEU A 78 -6.41 27.92 -17.62
C LEU A 78 -6.98 29.34 -17.70
N THR A 79 -6.79 30.16 -16.66
CA THR A 79 -7.22 31.58 -16.67
C THR A 79 -6.45 32.41 -17.70
N SER A 80 -5.25 31.98 -18.09
CA SER A 80 -4.44 32.65 -19.11
C SER A 80 -4.84 32.30 -20.54
N VAL A 81 -5.79 31.37 -20.73
CA VAL A 81 -6.25 30.93 -22.05
C VAL A 81 -7.25 31.94 -22.64
N VAL A 82 -7.07 32.26 -23.92
CA VAL A 82 -7.95 33.20 -24.62
C VAL A 82 -9.40 32.70 -24.62
N GLY A 83 -10.32 33.54 -24.17
CA GLY A 83 -11.75 33.22 -24.10
C GLY A 83 -12.16 32.46 -22.84
N VAL A 84 -11.22 32.13 -21.96
CA VAL A 84 -11.49 31.58 -20.63
C VAL A 84 -11.45 32.74 -19.63
N GLY A 85 -12.54 32.91 -18.88
CA GLY A 85 -12.61 33.88 -17.79
C GLY A 85 -12.20 33.25 -16.47
N ASP A 86 -12.91 33.57 -15.40
CA ASP A 86 -12.65 32.98 -14.08
C ASP A 86 -12.93 31.46 -14.09
N VAL A 87 -12.03 30.72 -13.44
CA VAL A 87 -12.00 29.25 -13.43
C VAL A 87 -11.94 28.73 -12.00
N GLU A 88 -12.76 27.72 -11.74
CA GLU A 88 -12.66 26.86 -10.56
C GLU A 88 -12.35 25.43 -11.02
N VAL A 89 -11.38 24.80 -10.37
CA VAL A 89 -10.91 23.46 -10.71
C VAL A 89 -10.96 22.62 -9.45
N MET A 90 -11.44 21.39 -9.59
CA MET A 90 -11.34 20.36 -8.57
C MET A 90 -10.64 19.15 -9.17
N VAL A 91 -9.62 18.65 -8.47
CA VAL A 91 -8.84 17.47 -8.89
C VAL A 91 -8.97 16.39 -7.84
N ASN A 92 -9.22 15.15 -8.27
CA ASN A 92 -9.26 14.00 -7.37
C ASN A 92 -8.14 13.04 -7.74
N LEU A 93 -7.39 12.56 -6.75
CA LEU A 93 -6.29 11.60 -6.94
C LEU A 93 -6.73 10.17 -6.65
N ASP A 94 -6.09 9.22 -7.32
CA ASP A 94 -6.41 7.79 -7.16
C ASP A 94 -5.66 7.15 -5.98
N SER A 95 -4.48 7.69 -5.64
CA SER A 95 -3.58 7.12 -4.64
C SER A 95 -2.70 8.18 -3.99
N THR A 96 -2.00 7.80 -2.92
CA THR A 96 -0.81 8.51 -2.44
C THR A 96 0.36 8.35 -3.41
N PRO A 97 1.47 9.08 -3.22
CA PRO A 97 2.72 8.78 -3.93
C PRO A 97 3.12 7.30 -3.75
N GLU A 98 3.57 6.68 -4.84
CA GLU A 98 3.95 5.26 -4.87
C GLU A 98 5.47 5.13 -4.82
N LEU A 99 5.98 4.33 -3.87
CA LEU A 99 7.40 4.01 -3.79
C LEU A 99 7.71 2.76 -4.63
N VAL A 100 8.58 2.92 -5.61
CA VAL A 100 9.06 1.80 -6.44
C VAL A 100 10.31 1.24 -5.80
N VAL A 101 10.22 -0.01 -5.31
CA VAL A 101 11.33 -0.74 -4.70
C VAL A 101 12.00 -1.68 -5.70
N GLU A 102 13.29 -1.94 -5.47
CA GLU A 102 14.07 -2.90 -6.24
C GLU A 102 13.65 -4.35 -5.93
N LYS A 103 13.54 -5.16 -6.98
CA LYS A 103 13.11 -6.56 -6.88
C LYS A 103 13.99 -7.44 -7.76
N ASN A 104 14.60 -8.46 -7.17
CA ASN A 104 15.23 -9.52 -7.93
C ASN A 104 14.14 -10.38 -8.59
N ARG A 105 14.22 -10.58 -9.91
CA ARG A 105 13.18 -11.28 -10.69
C ARG A 105 13.78 -12.44 -11.47
N ASN A 106 13.20 -13.63 -11.32
CA ASN A 106 13.53 -14.81 -12.12
C ASN A 106 12.32 -15.17 -13.00
N ILE A 107 12.47 -15.15 -14.33
CA ILE A 107 11.41 -15.51 -15.28
C ILE A 107 11.84 -16.80 -15.98
N ARG A 108 10.99 -17.82 -15.93
CA ARG A 108 11.13 -19.06 -16.70
C ARG A 108 9.98 -19.16 -17.69
N SER A 109 10.27 -19.23 -18.98
CA SER A 109 9.29 -19.42 -20.05
C SER A 109 9.59 -20.70 -20.81
N SER A 110 8.59 -21.57 -20.97
CA SER A 110 8.66 -22.80 -21.76
C SER A 110 7.56 -22.78 -22.81
N THR A 111 7.93 -22.78 -24.08
CA THR A 111 6.99 -22.90 -25.19
C THR A 111 7.19 -24.26 -25.85
N ASN A 112 6.16 -25.10 -25.81
CA ASN A 112 6.15 -26.40 -26.47
C ASN A 112 5.16 -26.36 -27.63
N GLN A 113 5.64 -26.74 -28.82
CA GLN A 113 4.83 -26.83 -30.03
C GLN A 113 4.87 -28.30 -30.49
N GLU A 114 3.76 -29.00 -30.31
CA GLU A 114 3.58 -30.37 -30.75
C GLU A 114 2.77 -30.38 -32.05
N THR A 115 3.24 -31.11 -33.07
CA THR A 115 2.50 -31.30 -34.33
C THR A 115 2.22 -32.79 -34.51
N ASP A 116 0.95 -33.16 -34.43
CA ASP A 116 0.49 -34.53 -34.63
C ASP A 116 0.57 -34.94 -36.11
N LYS A 117 0.62 -36.26 -36.35
CA LYS A 117 0.65 -36.86 -37.70
C LYS A 117 -0.57 -36.49 -38.56
N ASP A 118 -1.69 -36.11 -37.93
CA ASP A 118 -2.92 -35.67 -38.59
C ASP A 118 -3.00 -34.14 -38.81
N ARG A 119 -1.88 -33.41 -38.73
CA ARG A 119 -1.75 -31.94 -38.83
C ARG A 119 -2.43 -31.13 -37.71
N ALA A 120 -2.71 -31.71 -36.55
CA ALA A 120 -3.10 -30.92 -35.39
C ALA A 120 -1.86 -30.30 -34.74
N THR A 121 -1.87 -28.99 -34.50
CA THR A 121 -0.78 -28.29 -33.79
C THR A 121 -1.26 -27.91 -32.39
N ARG A 122 -0.56 -28.37 -31.35
CA ARG A 122 -0.76 -27.96 -29.96
C ARG A 122 0.36 -27.01 -29.54
N ASN A 123 0.00 -25.79 -29.17
CA ASN A 123 0.92 -24.83 -28.58
C ASN A 123 0.65 -24.76 -27.07
N GLN A 124 1.63 -25.09 -26.25
CA GLN A 124 1.60 -24.92 -24.80
C GLN A 124 2.65 -23.87 -24.42
N ASN A 125 2.22 -22.85 -23.67
CA ASN A 125 3.10 -21.80 -23.18
C ASN A 125 3.00 -21.73 -21.66
N ASP A 126 4.07 -22.13 -20.97
CA ASP A 126 4.19 -22.09 -19.52
C ASP A 126 5.14 -20.97 -19.12
N GLN A 127 4.66 -20.01 -18.33
CA GLN A 127 5.47 -18.91 -17.81
C GLN A 127 5.42 -18.90 -16.28
N SER A 128 6.57 -19.07 -15.62
CA SER A 128 6.76 -18.90 -14.18
C SER A 128 7.54 -17.63 -13.90
N ARG A 129 7.14 -16.89 -12.87
CA ARG A 129 7.79 -15.64 -12.46
C ARG A 129 7.92 -15.61 -10.94
N ASP A 130 9.16 -15.53 -10.47
CA ASP A 130 9.50 -15.36 -9.06
C ASP A 130 10.07 -13.94 -8.84
N GLU A 131 9.57 -13.21 -7.85
CA GLU A 131 10.03 -11.86 -7.49
C GLU A 131 10.36 -11.77 -6.00
N GLN A 132 11.52 -11.20 -5.65
CA GLN A 132 11.98 -11.01 -4.28
C GLN A 132 12.46 -9.56 -4.07
N VAL A 133 11.92 -8.87 -3.06
CA VAL A 133 12.33 -7.49 -2.72
C VAL A 133 13.76 -7.46 -2.19
N VAL A 134 14.56 -6.52 -2.68
CA VAL A 134 15.94 -6.32 -2.21
C VAL A 134 15.93 -5.43 -0.97
N VAL A 135 16.51 -5.94 0.11
CA VAL A 135 16.54 -5.30 1.43
C VAL A 135 17.99 -5.07 1.85
N VAL A 136 18.26 -3.89 2.41
CA VAL A 136 19.55 -3.55 3.00
C VAL A 136 19.46 -3.67 4.52
N GLN A 137 20.38 -4.44 5.11
CA GLN A 137 20.47 -4.59 6.57
C GLN A 137 21.17 -3.37 7.16
N GLY A 138 20.38 -2.46 7.73
CA GLY A 138 20.83 -1.22 8.35
C GLY A 138 20.61 -1.21 9.86
N GLY A 139 21.49 -1.88 10.62
CA GLY A 139 21.66 -1.72 12.08
C GLY A 139 20.46 -2.09 12.97
N LYS A 140 19.36 -1.34 12.91
CA LYS A 140 18.15 -1.54 13.73
C LYS A 140 16.97 -2.11 12.97
N GLN A 141 16.84 -1.84 11.67
CA GLN A 141 15.72 -2.32 10.85
C GLN A 141 16.12 -2.52 9.38
N ASP A 142 15.63 -3.61 8.82
CA ASP A 142 15.74 -3.97 7.42
C ASP A 142 14.87 -3.04 6.56
N GLN A 143 15.48 -2.33 5.60
CA GLN A 143 14.78 -1.38 4.73
C GLN A 143 14.92 -1.78 3.25
N PRO A 144 13.84 -1.67 2.45
CA PRO A 144 13.91 -1.97 1.03
C PRO A 144 14.71 -0.91 0.27
N VAL A 145 15.36 -1.32 -0.82
CA VAL A 145 16.01 -0.37 -1.73
C VAL A 145 14.93 0.34 -2.57
N VAL A 146 14.79 1.65 -2.39
CA VAL A 146 13.86 2.49 -3.17
C VAL A 146 14.57 3.03 -4.41
N LEU A 147 13.98 2.82 -5.58
CA LEU A 147 14.50 3.31 -6.87
C LEU A 147 13.98 4.70 -7.21
N LYS A 148 12.66 4.91 -7.05
CA LYS A 148 12.00 6.18 -7.37
C LYS A 148 10.66 6.29 -6.66
N THR A 149 10.20 7.51 -6.49
CA THR A 149 8.86 7.84 -6.02
C THR A 149 8.05 8.37 -7.19
N LEU A 150 6.90 7.74 -7.46
CA LEU A 150 5.99 8.15 -8.52
C LEU A 150 4.95 9.13 -7.96
N LYS A 151 4.64 10.16 -8.74
CA LYS A 151 3.53 11.06 -8.45
C LYS A 151 2.19 10.30 -8.49
N PRO A 152 1.21 10.71 -7.67
CA PRO A 152 -0.10 10.08 -7.65
C PRO A 152 -0.82 10.28 -8.98
N LYS A 153 -1.56 9.26 -9.41
CA LYS A 153 -2.37 9.32 -10.64
C LYS A 153 -3.63 10.14 -10.39
N VAL A 154 -4.03 10.95 -11.38
CA VAL A 154 -5.28 11.72 -11.31
C VAL A 154 -6.45 10.82 -11.69
N ARG A 155 -7.45 10.74 -10.80
CA ARG A 155 -8.68 10.00 -11.03
C ARG A 155 -9.64 10.76 -11.93
N GLY A 156 -9.74 12.07 -11.78
CA GLY A 156 -10.64 12.89 -12.59
C GLY A 156 -10.48 14.38 -12.28
N VAL A 157 -11.00 15.19 -13.20
CA VAL A 157 -10.92 16.65 -13.11
C VAL A 157 -12.28 17.26 -13.43
N LEU A 158 -12.73 18.16 -12.57
CA LEU A 158 -13.89 19.01 -12.80
C LEU A 158 -13.40 20.45 -13.00
N VAL A 159 -13.81 21.07 -14.11
CA VAL A 159 -13.50 22.46 -14.41
C VAL A 159 -14.80 23.22 -14.59
N VAL A 160 -14.96 24.32 -13.84
CA VAL A 160 -16.05 25.27 -13.99
C VAL A 160 -15.44 26.58 -14.47
N ALA A 161 -15.69 26.96 -15.72
CA ALA A 161 -15.04 28.12 -16.33
C ALA A 161 -16.05 29.05 -17.00
N LYS A 162 -15.85 30.36 -16.84
CA LYS A 162 -16.56 31.36 -17.65
C LYS A 162 -16.05 31.27 -19.10
N GLY A 163 -16.95 31.19 -20.07
CA GLY A 163 -16.60 30.97 -21.49
C GLY A 163 -16.64 29.51 -21.94
N ALA A 164 -16.83 28.54 -21.03
CA ALA A 164 -17.01 27.13 -21.37
C ALA A 164 -18.35 26.79 -22.07
N GLU A 165 -19.18 27.80 -22.32
CA GLU A 165 -20.34 27.72 -23.22
C GLU A 165 -19.94 27.67 -24.70
N ASN A 166 -18.77 28.20 -25.04
CA ASN A 166 -18.20 28.07 -26.38
C ASN A 166 -17.57 26.69 -26.54
N ILE A 167 -18.00 25.97 -27.58
CA ILE A 167 -17.54 24.61 -27.90
C ILE A 167 -16.02 24.58 -28.16
N GLN A 168 -15.45 25.61 -28.79
CA GLN A 168 -14.01 25.70 -29.04
C GLN A 168 -13.21 25.85 -27.75
N VAL A 169 -13.67 26.73 -26.86
CA VAL A 169 -13.05 26.93 -25.53
C VAL A 169 -13.12 25.64 -24.72
N LYS A 170 -14.28 24.97 -24.72
CA LYS A 170 -14.47 23.68 -24.07
C LYS A 170 -13.50 22.62 -24.59
N ALA A 171 -13.33 22.53 -25.91
CA ALA A 171 -12.41 21.58 -26.53
C ALA A 171 -10.95 21.87 -26.15
N TRP A 172 -10.52 23.13 -26.16
CA TRP A 172 -9.16 23.51 -25.75
C TRP A 172 -8.88 23.16 -24.29
N ILE A 173 -9.83 23.42 -23.38
CA ILE A 173 -9.68 23.04 -21.97
C ILE A 173 -9.61 21.51 -21.84
N THR A 174 -10.48 20.75 -22.51
CA THR A 174 -10.43 19.27 -22.45
C THR A 174 -9.08 18.75 -22.92
N GLU A 175 -8.59 19.23 -24.06
CA GLU A 175 -7.34 18.78 -24.65
C GLU A 175 -6.13 19.13 -23.76
N ALA A 176 -6.10 20.34 -23.21
CA ALA A 176 -5.05 20.78 -22.31
C ALA A 176 -4.99 19.92 -21.05
N VAL A 177 -6.12 19.72 -20.38
CA VAL A 177 -6.20 18.91 -19.15
C VAL A 177 -5.83 17.45 -19.45
N GLN A 178 -6.32 16.89 -20.56
CA GLN A 178 -6.00 15.53 -20.97
C GLN A 178 -4.50 15.32 -21.18
N LYS A 179 -3.82 16.24 -21.88
CA LYS A 179 -2.39 16.10 -22.18
C LYS A 179 -1.49 16.37 -20.97
N VAL A 180 -1.87 17.30 -20.09
CA VAL A 180 -1.04 17.67 -18.94
C VAL A 180 -1.10 16.61 -17.83
N LEU A 181 -2.28 16.05 -17.58
CA LEU A 181 -2.50 15.13 -16.47
C LEU A 181 -2.64 13.65 -16.88
N ASP A 182 -2.55 13.35 -18.18
CA ASP A 182 -2.76 12.00 -18.75
C ASP A 182 -4.12 11.39 -18.32
N VAL A 183 -5.16 12.24 -18.32
CA VAL A 183 -6.52 11.86 -17.88
C VAL A 183 -7.39 11.64 -19.12
N PRO A 184 -8.03 10.46 -19.27
CA PRO A 184 -8.95 10.21 -20.36
C PRO A 184 -10.12 11.21 -20.40
N ALA A 185 -10.57 11.60 -21.60
CA ALA A 185 -11.62 12.61 -21.80
C ALA A 185 -12.92 12.30 -21.04
N TYR A 186 -13.31 11.02 -20.90
CA TYR A 186 -14.51 10.62 -20.17
C TYR A 186 -14.42 10.81 -18.64
N LYS A 187 -13.24 11.15 -18.11
CA LYS A 187 -12.99 11.48 -16.71
C LYS A 187 -12.82 12.99 -16.47
N ILE A 188 -12.99 13.80 -17.51
CA ILE A 188 -12.90 15.26 -17.46
C ILE A 188 -14.31 15.83 -17.67
N SER A 189 -14.76 16.65 -16.73
CA SER A 189 -16.04 17.35 -16.84
C SER A 189 -15.80 18.86 -16.87
N ILE A 190 -16.39 19.53 -17.85
CA ILE A 190 -16.28 20.98 -18.02
C ILE A 190 -17.67 21.57 -18.06
N LEU A 191 -17.92 22.49 -17.14
CA LEU A 191 -19.20 23.17 -16.96
C LEU A 191 -19.04 24.68 -17.12
N PRO A 192 -20.04 25.37 -17.69
CA PRO A 192 -20.05 26.82 -17.72
C PRO A 192 -20.25 27.40 -16.32
N LYS A 193 -19.47 28.43 -15.99
CA LYS A 193 -19.65 29.19 -14.75
C LYS A 193 -20.82 30.16 -14.90
N LYS A 194 -21.65 30.28 -13.85
CA LYS A 194 -22.70 31.30 -13.79
C LYS A 194 -22.03 32.69 -13.71
N GLY A 195 -22.46 33.59 -14.60
CA GLY A 195 -22.00 34.99 -14.65
C GLY A 195 -22.63 35.87 -13.59
#